data_AF-A0A554LND0-F1
#
_entry.id   AF-A0A554LND0-F1
#
_cell.length_a   1.000
_cell.length_b   1.000
_cell.length_c   1.000
_cell.angle_alpha   90.00
_cell.angle_beta   90.00
_cell.angle_gamma   90.00
#
_symmetry.space_group_name_H-M   'P 1'
#
loop_
_entity.id
_entity.type
_entity.pdbx_description
1 polymer ?
#
loop_
_entity_poly.entity_id
_entity_poly.type
_entity_poly.pdbx_seq_one_letter_code
_entity_poly.pdbx_strand_id
1 'polypeptide(L)' 'MIENYTFKKFLGHNWWFLLLAFSKLFIQSEKESAFGSLFIDVLFFGGILLIIMFVYWFIRYGRKQNKNI' A
#
# COMPACT_ATOMS: atom_id res chain seq x y z
N MET A 1 -4.88 -27.86 2.61
CA MET A 1 -4.07 -27.11 1.62
C MET A 1 -3.55 -25.85 2.29
N ILE A 2 -2.24 -25.72 2.48
CA ILE A 2 -1.64 -24.50 3.02
C ILE A 2 -1.66 -23.47 1.90
N GLU A 3 -2.66 -22.60 1.88
CA GLU A 3 -2.70 -21.51 0.90
C GLU A 3 -1.55 -20.55 1.18
N ASN A 4 -0.60 -20.47 0.26
CA ASN A 4 0.45 -19.45 0.29
C ASN A 4 -0.18 -18.06 0.03
N TYR A 5 -0.59 -17.39 1.12
CA TYR A 5 -1.00 -15.98 1.09
C TYR A 5 0.24 -15.11 0.91
N THR A 6 0.72 -15.01 -0.33
CA THR A 6 1.82 -14.12 -0.69
C THR A 6 1.38 -12.66 -0.67
N PHE A 7 2.33 -11.76 -0.41
CA PHE A 7 2.09 -10.32 -0.45
C PHE A 7 1.52 -9.88 -1.80
N LYS A 8 1.99 -10.48 -2.90
CA LYS A 8 1.46 -10.24 -4.25
C LYS A 8 -0.03 -10.52 -4.36
N LYS A 9 -0.50 -11.63 -3.78
CA LYS A 9 -1.93 -12.02 -3.81
C LYS A 9 -2.77 -11.09 -2.92
N PHE A 10 -2.22 -10.68 -1.78
CA PHE A 10 -2.82 -9.69 -0.90
C PHE A 10 -2.94 -8.32 -1.57
N LEU A 11 -1.88 -7.84 -2.24
CA LEU A 11 -1.88 -6.58 -2.96
C LEU A 11 -2.87 -6.61 -4.14
N GLY A 12 -2.91 -7.71 -4.88
CA GLY A 12 -3.85 -7.90 -5.99
C GLY A 12 -5.32 -7.94 -5.55
N HIS A 13 -5.62 -8.26 -4.30
CA HIS A 13 -6.99 -8.20 -3.74
C HIS A 13 -7.31 -6.82 -3.16
N ASN A 14 -6.29 -6.11 -2.66
CA ASN A 14 -6.41 -4.81 -1.98
C ASN A 14 -5.91 -3.64 -2.86
N TRP A 15 -5.83 -3.83 -4.17
CA TRP A 15 -5.28 -2.85 -5.11
C TRP A 15 -6.09 -1.54 -5.12
N TRP A 16 -7.37 -1.60 -4.78
CA TRP A 16 -8.25 -0.43 -4.69
C TRP A 16 -7.83 0.58 -3.59
N PHE A 17 -7.01 0.18 -2.60
CA PHE A 17 -6.41 1.13 -1.66
C PHE A 17 -5.43 2.11 -2.33
N LEU A 18 -4.78 1.70 -3.42
CA LEU A 18 -3.92 2.58 -4.22
C LEU A 18 -4.77 3.65 -4.93
N LEU A 19 -6.00 3.32 -5.33
CA LEU A 19 -6.96 4.24 -5.92
C LEU A 19 -7.41 5.32 -4.94
N LEU A 20 -7.66 4.95 -3.68
CA LEU A 20 -7.97 5.91 -2.60
C LEU A 20 -6.79 6.84 -2.28
N ALA A 21 -5.57 6.31 -2.36
CA ALA A 21 -4.37 7.12 -2.21
C ALA A 21 -4.26 8.14 -3.34
N PHE A 22 -4.46 7.69 -4.58
CA PHE A 22 -4.45 8.54 -5.77
C PHE A 22 -5.54 9.60 -5.74
N SER A 23 -6.75 9.28 -5.28
CA SER A 23 -7.84 10.26 -5.23
C SER A 23 -7.55 11.39 -4.23
N LYS A 24 -6.99 11.08 -3.05
CA LYS A 24 -6.55 12.12 -2.10
C LYS A 24 -5.46 13.01 -2.68
N LEU A 25 -4.50 12.42 -3.38
CA LEU A 25 -3.41 13.15 -4.03
C LEU A 25 -3.93 14.04 -5.15
N PHE A 26 -4.91 13.59 -5.93
CA PHE A 26 -5.53 14.37 -6.99
C PHE A 26 -6.26 15.60 -6.42
N ILE A 27 -7.05 15.42 -5.37
CA ILE A 27 -7.75 16.52 -4.67
C ILE A 27 -6.74 17.51 -4.06
N GLN A 28 -5.62 17.00 -3.52
CA GLN A 28 -4.57 17.85 -2.96
C GLN A 28 -3.79 18.60 -4.05
N SER A 29 -3.60 17.98 -5.21
CA SER A 29 -2.93 18.60 -6.36
C SER A 29 -3.73 19.72 -7.01
N GLU A 30 -5.06 19.65 -7.01
CA GLU A 30 -5.91 20.75 -7.49
C GLU A 30 -5.89 21.96 -6.54
N LYS A 31 -5.64 21.73 -5.25
CA LYS A 31 -5.61 22.79 -4.22
C LYS A 31 -4.26 23.51 -4.17
N GLU A 32 -3.16 22.80 -4.39
CA GLU A 32 -1.81 23.38 -4.35
C GLU A 32 -1.20 23.33 -5.77
N SER A 33 -1.14 24.49 -6.43
CA SER A 33 -0.48 24.68 -7.74
C SER A 33 1.06 24.56 -7.63
N ALA A 34 1.56 23.47 -7.05
CA ALA A 34 2.96 23.16 -6.81
C ALA A 34 3.28 21.72 -7.25
N PHE A 35 3.13 21.46 -8.55
CA PHE A 35 3.41 20.17 -9.20
C PHE A 35 4.80 19.57 -8.85
N GLY A 36 5.79 20.40 -8.51
CA GLY A 36 7.13 19.95 -8.13
C GLY A 36 7.22 19.31 -6.72
N SER A 37 6.51 19.84 -5.72
CA SER A 37 6.45 19.25 -4.36
C SER A 37 5.61 17.98 -4.36
N LEU A 38 4.50 18.03 -5.10
CA LEU A 38 3.52 16.94 -5.17
C LEU A 38 4.14 15.63 -5.64
N PHE A 39 5.15 15.63 -6.51
CA PHE A 39 5.78 14.37 -6.95
C PHE A 39 6.51 13.65 -5.80
N ILE A 40 7.22 14.39 -4.96
CA ILE A 40 7.88 13.86 -3.76
C ILE A 40 6.85 13.42 -2.73
N ASP A 41 5.79 14.22 -2.54
CA ASP A 41 4.69 13.87 -1.65
C ASP A 41 3.97 12.60 -2.11
N VAL A 42 3.74 12.42 -3.41
CA VAL A 42 3.15 11.21 -4.01
C VAL A 42 4.06 10.00 -3.79
N LEU A 43 5.37 10.14 -3.99
CA LEU A 43 6.35 9.06 -3.81
C LEU A 43 6.44 8.64 -2.33
N PHE A 44 6.46 9.62 -1.42
CA PHE A 44 6.43 9.37 0.02
C PHE A 44 5.13 8.73 0.46
N PHE A 45 3.98 9.27 0.04
CA PHE A 45 2.67 8.78 0.47
C PHE A 45 2.38 7.39 -0.09
N GLY A 46 2.68 7.15 -1.38
CA GLY A 46 2.57 5.84 -2.00
C GLY A 46 3.50 4.81 -1.36
N GLY A 47 4.74 5.20 -1.04
CA GLY A 47 5.70 4.37 -0.33
C GLY A 47 5.23 4.00 1.08
N ILE A 48 4.75 4.98 1.84
CA ILE A 48 4.19 4.77 3.19
C ILE A 48 3.01 3.81 3.15
N LEU A 49 2.10 3.96 2.18
CA LEU A 49 0.95 3.08 2.03
C LEU A 49 1.36 1.65 1.71
N LEU A 50 2.32 1.47 0.81
CA LEU A 50 2.89 0.15 0.50
C LEU A 50 3.53 -0.48 1.73
N ILE A 51 4.26 0.29 2.54
CA ILE A 51 4.85 -0.18 3.80
C ILE A 51 3.76 -0.61 4.78
N ILE A 52 2.70 0.19 4.96
CA ILE A 52 1.58 -0.15 5.84
C ILE A 52 0.89 -1.45 5.38
N MET A 53 0.62 -1.57 4.08
CA MET A 53 0.04 -2.78 3.49
C MET A 53 0.94 -4.00 3.69
N PHE A 54 2.26 -3.83 3.54
CA PHE A 54 3.25 -4.89 3.77
C PHE A 54 3.29 -5.32 5.23
N VAL A 55 3.35 -4.37 6.17
CA VAL A 55 3.35 -4.65 7.61
C VAL A 55 2.07 -5.35 8.02
N TYR A 56 0.91 -4.91 7.54
CA TYR A 56 -0.37 -5.56 7.80
C TYR A 56 -0.39 -7.01 7.30
N TRP A 57 0.09 -7.24 6.08
CA TRP A 57 0.22 -8.58 5.51
C TRP A 57 1.17 -9.45 6.34
N PHE A 58 2.33 -8.92 6.73
CA PHE A 58 3.34 -9.62 7.50
C PHE A 58 2.83 -10.05 8.88
N ILE A 59 2.13 -9.15 9.59
CA ILE A 59 1.53 -9.43 10.89
C ILE A 59 0.43 -10.50 10.76
N ARG A 60 -0.45 -10.39 9.76
CA ARG A 60 -1.63 -11.25 9.63
C ARG A 60 -1.34 -12.62 9.02
N TYR A 61 -0.48 -12.66 8.00
CA TYR A 61 -0.20 -13.86 7.20
C TYR A 61 1.24 -14.35 7.38
N GLY A 62 2.23 -13.47 7.50
CA GLY A 62 3.63 -13.84 7.75
C GLY A 62 3.82 -14.59 9.07
N ARG A 63 3.17 -14.16 10.15
CA ARG A 63 3.17 -14.87 11.44
C ARG A 63 2.55 -16.27 11.39
N LYS A 64 1.60 -16.53 10.49
CA LYS A 64 0.97 -17.85 10.35
C LYS A 64 1.87 -18.85 9.62
N GLN A 65 2.77 -18.37 8.75
CA GLN A 65 3.72 -19.23 8.06
C GLN A 65 4.87 -19.69 8.98
N ASN A 66 5.31 -18.84 9.91
CA ASN A 66 6.41 -19.18 10.84
C ASN A 66 6.01 -20.13 11.98
N LYS A 67 4.73 -20.52 12.10
CA LYS A 67 4.26 -21.43 13.17
C LYS A 67 4.17 -22.89 12.71
N ASN A 68 4.41 -23.15 11.42
CA ASN A 68 4.40 -24.48 10.80
C ASN A 68 5.80 -24.91 10.33
N ILE A 69 6.86 -24.24 10.80
CA ILE A 69 8.25 -24.66 10.65
C ILE A 69 8.69 -25.26 11.98
#